data_AF-A0A3D0P4R7-F1
#
_entry.id   AF-A0A3D0P4R7-F1
#
_cell.length_a   1.000
_cell.length_b   1.000
_cell.length_c   1.000
_cell.angle_alpha   90.00
_cell.angle_beta   90.00
_cell.angle_gamma   90.00
#
_symmetry.space_group_name_H-M   'P 1'
#
loop_
_entity.id
_entity.type
_entity.pdbx_description
1 polymer ?
#
loop_
_entity_poly.entity_id
_entity_poly.type
_entity_poly.pdbx_seq_one_letter_code
_entity_poly.pdbx_strand_id
1 'polypeptide(L)'
;MHKIENYIGGEMVTPASGEYFDNIEPATGEAYSLIPDSDERDVNLAADAAKAAFPAWSTTPPEERFAILMLLVSLIERDLESLALAESKDNGKPVSLARSVDIPRAAANFRFYATAAM
;
A
#
# COMPACT_ATOMS: atom_id res chain seq x y z
N MET A 1 16.93 1.15 -12.93
CA MET A 1 15.82 0.44 -12.27
C MET A 1 15.24 1.35 -11.19
N HIS A 2 13.91 1.44 -11.08
CA HIS A 2 13.28 2.20 -10.00
C HIS A 2 13.47 1.47 -8.66
N LYS A 3 13.79 2.18 -7.58
CA LYS A 3 13.88 1.64 -6.22
C LYS A 3 12.60 2.00 -5.46
N ILE A 4 11.91 1.01 -4.95
CA ILE A 4 10.80 1.19 -4.02
C ILE A 4 11.40 1.52 -2.65
N GLU A 5 10.77 2.44 -1.93
CA GLU A 5 11.18 2.85 -0.58
C GLU A 5 10.19 2.32 0.45
N ASN A 6 10.62 2.19 1.70
CA ASN A 6 9.69 1.98 2.79
C ASN A 6 8.82 3.23 2.95
N TYR A 7 7.56 3.07 3.37
CA TYR A 7 6.71 4.20 3.75
C TYR A 7 6.49 4.17 5.26
N ILE A 8 7.25 5.00 6.00
CA ILE A 8 7.29 4.99 7.47
C ILE A 8 6.99 6.38 8.00
N GLY A 9 6.01 6.48 8.89
CA GLY A 9 5.67 7.75 9.56
C GLY A 9 5.18 8.86 8.63
N GLY A 10 4.68 8.52 7.45
CA GLY A 10 4.21 9.49 6.45
C GLY A 10 5.24 9.86 5.38
N GLU A 11 6.46 9.33 5.46
CA GLU A 11 7.58 9.66 4.59
C GLU A 11 8.12 8.43 3.85
N MET A 12 8.74 8.65 2.69
CA MET A 12 9.51 7.61 2.00
C MET A 12 10.90 7.48 2.63
N VAL A 13 11.32 6.25 2.95
CA VAL A 13 12.53 5.95 3.70
C VAL A 13 13.31 4.83 3.01
N THR A 14 14.58 5.06 2.70
CA THR A 14 15.49 4.01 2.21
C THR A 14 15.77 2.97 3.30
N PRO A 15 15.94 1.68 2.99
CA PRO A 15 16.22 0.65 3.99
C PRO A 15 17.52 0.94 4.73
N ALA A 16 17.54 0.70 6.05
CA ALA A 16 18.69 0.97 6.90
C ALA A 16 19.93 0.14 6.55
N SER A 17 19.73 -1.02 5.91
CA SER A 17 20.78 -1.87 5.35
C SER A 17 21.39 -1.28 4.08
N GLY A 18 20.65 -0.45 3.34
CA GLY A 18 20.98 -0.05 1.97
C GLY A 18 20.79 -1.16 0.93
N GLU A 19 20.35 -2.35 1.37
CA GLU A 19 20.20 -3.55 0.56
C GLU A 19 18.83 -3.60 -0.11
N TYR A 20 18.80 -4.22 -1.28
CA TYR A 20 17.61 -4.36 -2.11
C TYR A 20 17.66 -5.69 -2.85
N PHE A 21 16.50 -6.25 -3.17
CA PHE A 21 16.39 -7.40 -4.05
C PHE A 21 15.54 -7.10 -5.29
N ASP A 22 15.76 -7.89 -6.33
CA ASP A 22 15.06 -7.75 -7.60
C ASP A 22 13.58 -8.07 -7.44
N ASN A 23 12.73 -7.15 -7.89
CA ASN A 23 11.32 -7.41 -8.08
C ASN A 23 11.07 -7.85 -9.53
N ILE A 24 10.71 -9.12 -9.68
CA ILE A 24 10.61 -9.82 -10.96
C ILE A 24 9.18 -9.78 -11.49
N GLU A 25 9.01 -9.34 -12.74
CA GLU A 25 7.74 -9.46 -13.44
C GLU A 25 7.56 -10.92 -13.91
N PRO A 26 6.54 -11.66 -13.42
CA PRO A 26 6.43 -13.11 -13.69
C PRO A 26 6.22 -13.45 -15.17
N ALA A 27 5.63 -12.54 -15.94
CA ALA A 27 5.33 -12.75 -17.36
C ALA A 27 6.58 -12.73 -18.26
N THR A 28 7.61 -11.99 -17.86
CA THR A 28 8.86 -11.83 -18.62
C THR A 28 10.04 -12.52 -17.96
N GLY A 29 9.99 -12.72 -16.65
CA GLY A 29 11.13 -13.18 -15.84
C GLY A 29 12.20 -12.11 -15.62
N GLU A 30 11.91 -10.86 -15.98
CA GLU A 30 12.85 -9.74 -15.86
C GLU A 30 12.57 -8.90 -14.62
N ALA A 31 13.63 -8.37 -14.00
CA ALA A 31 13.51 -7.43 -12.90
C ALA A 31 13.02 -6.07 -13.41
N TYR A 32 11.91 -5.57 -12.86
CA TYR A 32 11.34 -4.28 -13.27
C TYR A 32 11.55 -3.17 -12.24
N SER A 33 11.83 -3.54 -10.98
CA SER A 33 12.16 -2.61 -9.90
C SER A 33 12.99 -3.30 -8.82
N LEU A 34 13.53 -2.53 -7.88
CA LEU A 34 14.19 -3.03 -6.68
C LEU A 34 13.27 -2.79 -5.48
N ILE A 35 13.11 -3.80 -4.62
CA ILE A 35 12.37 -3.71 -3.36
C ILE A 35 13.33 -3.72 -2.17
N PRO A 36 13.04 -2.92 -1.12
CA PRO A 36 13.94 -2.78 0.00
C PRO A 36 14.03 -4.09 0.79
N ASP A 37 15.26 -4.53 1.09
CA ASP A 37 15.52 -5.65 2.01
C ASP A 37 15.60 -5.10 3.44
N SER A 38 14.42 -4.74 3.95
CA SER A 38 14.25 -4.10 5.26
C SER A 38 14.55 -5.06 6.40
N ASP A 39 15.40 -4.62 7.34
CA ASP A 39 15.80 -5.44 8.49
C ASP A 39 15.11 -4.99 9.80
N GLU A 40 15.55 -5.54 10.93
CA GLU A 40 14.99 -5.24 12.25
C GLU A 40 14.98 -3.74 12.58
N ARG A 41 15.89 -2.94 12.02
CA ARG A 41 15.98 -1.50 12.28
C ARG A 41 14.83 -0.76 11.61
N ASP A 42 14.55 -1.08 10.35
CA ASP A 42 13.42 -0.52 9.60
C ASP A 42 12.09 -0.95 10.24
N VAL A 43 11.98 -2.22 10.66
CA VAL A 43 10.80 -2.75 11.35
C VAL A 43 10.56 -2.03 12.69
N ASN A 44 11.62 -1.83 13.49
CA ASN A 44 11.52 -1.09 14.74
C ASN A 44 11.12 0.37 14.51
N LEU A 45 11.70 1.02 13.48
CA LEU A 45 11.34 2.39 13.11
C LEU A 45 9.85 2.50 12.71
N ALA A 46 9.35 1.54 11.93
CA ALA A 46 7.94 1.46 11.55
C ALA A 46 7.02 1.23 12.76
N ALA A 47 7.41 0.34 13.67
CA ALA A 47 6.66 0.04 14.88
C ALA A 47 6.57 1.26 15.82
N ASP A 48 7.69 1.96 16.01
CA ASP A 48 7.75 3.17 16.84
C ASP A 48 6.91 4.31 16.22
N ALA A 49 6.98 4.49 14.90
CA ALA A 49 6.14 5.48 14.20
C ALA A 49 4.64 5.17 14.35
N ALA A 50 4.24 3.90 14.18
CA ALA A 50 2.86 3.48 14.38
C ALA A 50 2.39 3.68 15.84
N LYS A 51 3.25 3.34 16.81
CA LYS A 51 2.98 3.54 18.24
C LYS A 51 2.83 5.02 18.59
N ALA A 52 3.62 5.89 17.98
CA ALA A 52 3.53 7.34 18.17
C ALA A 52 2.25 7.92 17.56
N ALA A 53 1.79 7.40 16.41
CA ALA A 53 0.56 7.85 15.75
C ALA A 53 -0.72 7.38 16.46
N PHE A 54 -0.68 6.23 17.14
CA PHE A 54 -1.87 5.57 17.70
C PHE A 54 -2.67 6.41 18.71
N PRO A 55 -2.08 7.15 19.67
CA PRO A 55 -2.87 7.97 20.61
C PRO A 55 -3.76 9.00 19.92
N ALA A 56 -3.25 9.67 18.87
CA ALA A 56 -4.05 10.61 18.09
C ALA A 56 -5.13 9.87 17.28
N TRP A 57 -4.75 8.85 16.52
CA TRP A 57 -5.68 8.10 15.65
C TRP A 57 -6.80 7.39 16.41
N SER A 58 -6.50 6.80 17.57
CA SER A 58 -7.47 6.07 18.39
C SER A 58 -8.55 6.98 18.98
N THR A 59 -8.26 8.26 19.15
CA THR A 59 -9.20 9.27 19.69
C THR A 59 -9.85 10.12 18.61
N THR A 60 -9.45 9.97 17.34
CA THR A 60 -10.10 10.63 16.20
C THR A 60 -11.61 10.32 16.18
N PRO A 61 -12.49 11.29 15.95
CA PRO A 61 -13.92 11.05 15.86
C PRO A 61 -14.28 10.00 14.79
N PRO A 62 -15.30 9.16 15.02
CA PRO A 62 -15.81 8.22 14.02
C PRO A 62 -16.06 8.85 12.64
N GLU A 63 -16.66 10.04 12.60
CA GLU A 63 -17.01 10.75 11.37
C GLU A 63 -15.77 11.17 10.58
N GLU A 64 -14.70 11.57 11.27
CA GLU A 64 -13.43 11.96 10.64
C GLU A 64 -12.70 10.72 10.10
N ARG A 65 -12.66 9.62 10.85
CA ARG A 65 -12.12 8.34 10.34
C ARG A 65 -12.91 7.85 9.14
N PHE A 66 -14.24 7.94 9.17
CA PHE A 66 -15.11 7.62 8.05
C PHE A 66 -14.74 8.46 6.81
N ALA A 67 -14.60 9.77 6.97
CA ALA A 67 -14.24 10.67 5.87
C ALA A 67 -12.88 10.32 5.25
N ILE A 68 -11.87 10.00 6.07
CA ILE A 68 -10.54 9.59 5.61
C ILE A 68 -10.61 8.27 4.83
N LEU A 69 -11.32 7.27 5.35
CA LEU A 69 -11.46 5.98 4.67
C LEU A 69 -12.28 6.09 3.38
N MET A 70 -13.31 6.94 3.34
CA MET A 70 -14.07 7.21 2.11
C MET A 70 -13.24 7.97 1.08
N LEU A 71 -12.32 8.86 1.50
CA LEU A 71 -11.35 9.47 0.60
C LEU A 71 -10.45 8.41 -0.04
N LEU A 72 -9.95 7.43 0.74
CA LEU A 72 -9.17 6.31 0.20
C LEU A 72 -9.97 5.50 -0.85
N VAL A 73 -11.25 5.23 -0.59
CA VAL A 73 -12.14 4.57 -1.58
C VAL A 73 -12.16 5.36 -2.89
N SER A 74 -12.41 6.67 -2.82
CA SER A 74 -12.45 7.52 -4.01
C SER A 74 -11.11 7.57 -4.75
N LEU A 75 -9.99 7.55 -4.04
CA LEU A 75 -8.65 7.52 -4.65
C LEU A 75 -8.38 6.19 -5.35
N ILE A 76 -8.75 5.05 -4.74
CA ILE A 76 -8.62 3.72 -5.35
C ILE A 76 -9.47 3.64 -6.64
N GLU A 77 -10.69 4.16 -6.62
CA GLU A 77 -11.58 4.17 -7.79
C GLU A 77 -11.08 5.10 -8.89
N ARG A 78 -10.55 6.28 -8.52
CA ARG A 78 -9.91 7.21 -9.46
C ARG A 78 -8.71 6.58 -10.15
N ASP A 79 -7.86 5.90 -9.39
CA ASP A 79 -6.58 5.33 -9.84
C ASP A 79 -6.70 3.86 -10.24
N LEU A 80 -7.92 3.38 -10.52
CA LEU A 80 -8.20 1.96 -10.74
C LEU A 80 -7.31 1.34 -11.82
N GLU A 81 -7.12 2.03 -12.94
CA GLU A 81 -6.33 1.50 -14.06
C GLU A 81 -4.85 1.38 -13.72
N SER A 82 -4.26 2.37 -13.05
CA SER A 82 -2.84 2.32 -12.68
C SER A 82 -2.58 1.25 -11.63
N LEU A 83 -3.48 1.10 -10.66
CA LEU A 83 -3.42 0.03 -9.65
C LEU A 83 -3.58 -1.36 -10.28
N ALA A 84 -4.50 -1.53 -11.24
CA ALA A 84 -4.71 -2.80 -11.92
C ALA A 84 -3.49 -3.21 -12.77
N LEU A 85 -2.84 -2.26 -13.43
CA LEU A 85 -1.60 -2.50 -14.17
C LEU A 85 -0.44 -2.89 -13.24
N ALA A 86 -0.30 -2.21 -12.10
CA ALA A 86 0.72 -2.54 -11.10
C ALA A 86 0.52 -3.95 -10.53
N GLU A 87 -0.71 -4.29 -10.14
CA GLU A 87 -1.09 -5.61 -9.60
C GLU A 87 -0.87 -6.73 -10.63
N SER A 88 -1.23 -6.50 -11.89
CA SER A 88 -1.00 -7.45 -12.98
C SER A 88 0.48 -7.68 -13.24
N LYS A 89 1.28 -6.61 -13.22
CA LYS A 89 2.72 -6.67 -13.46
C LYS A 89 3.47 -7.44 -12.38
N ASP A 90 3.15 -7.17 -11.12
CA ASP A 90 3.81 -7.79 -9.96
C ASP A 90 3.37 -9.24 -9.75
N ASN A 91 2.08 -9.54 -9.96
CA ASN A 91 1.52 -10.86 -9.66
C ASN A 91 1.40 -11.79 -10.88
N GLY A 92 1.55 -11.27 -12.11
CA GLY A 92 1.45 -12.03 -13.36
C GLY A 92 0.03 -12.42 -13.79
N LYS A 93 -1.00 -12.05 -13.01
CA LYS A 93 -2.41 -12.26 -13.40
C LYS A 93 -2.80 -11.38 -14.59
N PRO A 94 -3.79 -11.75 -15.41
CA PRO A 94 -4.30 -10.87 -16.45
C PRO A 94 -4.81 -9.55 -15.86
N VAL A 95 -4.46 -8.42 -16.50
CA VAL A 95 -4.94 -7.09 -16.08
C VAL A 95 -6.45 -6.99 -16.02
N SER A 96 -7.17 -7.74 -16.88
CA SER A 96 -8.64 -7.80 -16.84
C SER A 96 -9.17 -8.36 -15.51
N LEU A 97 -8.47 -9.32 -14.90
CA LEU A 97 -8.82 -9.88 -13.60
C LEU A 97 -8.54 -8.88 -12.48
N ALA A 98 -7.34 -8.28 -12.46
CA ALA A 98 -6.99 -7.24 -11.49
C ALA A 98 -7.98 -6.06 -11.51
N ARG A 99 -8.33 -5.60 -12.73
CA ARG A 99 -9.27 -4.50 -12.98
C ARG A 99 -10.70 -4.80 -12.54
N SER A 100 -11.18 -6.02 -12.77
CA SER A 100 -12.58 -6.38 -12.49
C SER A 100 -12.82 -6.96 -11.09
N VAL A 101 -11.77 -7.46 -10.43
CA VAL A 101 -11.89 -8.15 -9.14
C VAL A 101 -11.04 -7.50 -8.05
N ASP A 102 -9.72 -7.45 -8.19
CA ASP A 102 -8.84 -7.09 -7.08
C ASP A 102 -8.97 -5.63 -6.63
N ILE A 103 -8.86 -4.68 -7.58
CA ILE A 103 -8.95 -3.25 -7.26
C ILE A 103 -10.36 -2.87 -6.78
N PRO A 104 -11.46 -3.31 -7.43
CA PRO A 104 -12.81 -3.07 -6.91
C PRO A 104 -13.05 -3.68 -5.53
N ARG A 105 -12.49 -4.87 -5.25
CA ARG A 105 -12.61 -5.53 -3.94
C ARG A 105 -11.87 -4.74 -2.85
N ALA A 106 -10.71 -4.17 -3.16
CA ALA A 106 -9.99 -3.29 -2.23
C ALA A 106 -10.85 -2.08 -1.85
N ALA A 107 -11.41 -1.36 -2.83
CA ALA A 107 -12.33 -0.25 -2.60
C ALA A 107 -13.57 -0.67 -1.79
N ALA A 108 -14.16 -1.83 -2.10
CA ALA A 108 -15.32 -2.36 -1.37
C ALA A 108 -14.99 -2.69 0.10
N ASN A 109 -13.82 -3.24 0.39
CA ASN A 109 -13.38 -3.53 1.76
C ASN A 109 -13.21 -2.24 2.57
N PHE A 110 -12.54 -1.22 2.02
CA PHE A 110 -12.40 0.07 2.69
C PHE A 110 -13.76 0.72 2.93
N ARG A 111 -14.67 0.68 1.95
CA ARG A 111 -16.04 1.20 2.10
C ARG A 111 -16.79 0.49 3.23
N PHE A 112 -16.72 -0.84 3.29
CA PHE A 112 -17.36 -1.62 4.34
C PHE A 112 -16.86 -1.21 5.73
N TYR A 113 -15.55 -1.18 5.95
CA TYR A 113 -14.98 -0.80 7.25
C TYR A 113 -15.17 0.67 7.60
N ALA A 114 -15.21 1.57 6.61
CA ALA A 114 -15.59 2.97 6.83
C ALA A 114 -16.99 3.03 7.43
N THR A 115 -17.97 2.38 6.81
CA THR A 115 -19.37 2.39 7.29
C THR A 115 -19.56 1.65 8.61
N ALA A 116 -18.75 0.63 8.91
CA ALA A 116 -18.80 -0.08 10.18
C ALA A 116 -18.16 0.69 11.35
N ALA A 117 -17.34 1.71 11.04
CA ALA A 117 -16.69 2.56 12.04
C ALA A 117 -17.56 3.76 12.47
N MET A 118 -18.71 3.96 11.82
CA MET A 118 -19.75 4.95 12.16
C MET A 118 -20.68 4.46 13.27
#